data_AF-A0A6P8UAA9-F1
#
_entry.id   AF-A0A6P8UAA9-F1
#
_cell.length_a   1.000
_cell.length_b   1.000
_cell.length_c   1.000
_cell.angle_alpha   90.00
_cell.angle_beta   90.00
_cell.angle_gamma   90.00
#
_symmetry.space_group_name_H-M   'P 1'
#
loop_
_entity.id
_entity.type
_entity.pdbx_description
1 polymer ?
#
loop_
_entity_poly.entity_id
_entity_poly.type
_entity_poly.pdbx_seq_one_letter_code
_entity_poly.pdbx_strand_id
1 'polypeptide(L)'
;MLVNFYRSARGQSALKETLGPALHDLLQEPAPSIRTDPVDVYKTWINQTESNTGTRSSLPYEVSAADALLHPEVQRRIDIAIINLKNLTERVFKAITSNLHKLPYGLRYTAKVLRDSLQEKFPEASEDELYKIVGNLVYYRYMNPAIVAPDGFEVLQRSAGSSLQPEQRHLLGCIARMLQHAAANKLFPGEGDHLQTLNRFISQTHLKFRKFLHGVCDVPEPEDRFNMDEFSELLIVNKPVVYISVSELRNTHQ
;
A
#
# COMPACT_ATOMS: atom_id res chain seq x y z
N MET A 1 17.48 -3.77 -5.61
CA MET A 1 18.52 -2.76 -5.34
C MET A 1 17.90 -1.40 -4.95
N LEU A 2 17.23 -0.68 -5.85
CA LEU A 2 16.63 0.65 -5.57
C LEU A 2 15.71 0.70 -4.34
N VAL A 3 14.72 -0.19 -4.30
CA VAL A 3 13.73 -0.22 -3.21
C VAL A 3 14.39 -0.49 -1.85
N ASN A 4 15.43 -1.33 -1.82
CA ASN A 4 16.17 -1.61 -0.58
C ASN A 4 16.99 -0.39 -0.15
N PHE A 5 17.58 0.34 -1.09
CA PHE A 5 18.29 1.59 -0.80
C PHE A 5 17.37 2.62 -0.12
N TYR A 6 16.18 2.85 -0.67
CA TYR A 6 15.18 3.74 -0.05
C TYR A 6 14.43 3.13 1.13
N ARG A 7 14.72 1.90 1.53
CA ARG A 7 14.25 1.31 2.78
C ARG A 7 15.29 1.34 3.89
N SER A 8 16.53 1.70 3.57
CA SER A 8 17.55 1.98 4.58
C SER A 8 17.33 3.36 5.22
N ALA A 9 18.17 3.69 6.21
CA ALA A 9 18.04 4.83 7.12
C ALA A 9 17.61 6.19 6.49
N ARG A 10 17.97 6.47 5.22
CA ARG A 10 17.58 7.72 4.54
C ARG A 10 16.15 7.72 3.97
N GLY A 11 15.62 6.58 3.54
CA GLY A 11 14.29 6.50 2.92
C GLY A 11 13.18 6.01 3.87
N GLN A 12 13.54 5.37 4.99
CA GLN A 12 12.62 5.08 6.09
C GLN A 12 11.91 6.35 6.63
N SER A 13 12.62 7.48 6.73
CA SER A 13 12.01 8.76 7.18
C SER A 13 10.84 9.19 6.31
N ALA A 14 10.96 9.05 4.99
CA ALA A 14 9.91 9.46 4.06
C ALA A 14 8.64 8.62 4.21
N LEU A 15 8.75 7.30 4.38
CA LEU A 15 7.60 6.42 4.64
C LEU A 15 6.97 6.72 5.99
N LYS A 16 7.78 6.94 7.03
CA LYS A 16 7.32 7.34 8.36
C LYS A 16 6.53 8.65 8.31
N GLU A 17 7.05 9.68 7.65
CA GLU A 17 6.39 10.99 7.55
C GLU A 17 5.15 10.99 6.64
N THR A 18 5.06 10.05 5.70
CA THR A 18 3.95 9.94 4.74
C THR A 18 2.81 9.09 5.29
N LEU A 19 3.14 7.92 5.86
CA LEU A 19 2.16 6.92 6.30
C LEU A 19 1.96 6.90 7.81
N GLY A 20 2.99 7.25 8.59
CA GLY A 20 3.01 7.13 10.05
C GLY A 20 1.79 7.75 10.74
N PRO A 21 1.45 9.02 10.50
CA PRO A 21 0.29 9.65 11.13
C PRO A 21 -1.02 8.93 10.81
N ALA A 22 -1.27 8.62 9.53
CA ALA A 22 -2.50 7.97 9.12
C ALA A 22 -2.65 6.54 9.67
N LEU A 23 -1.55 5.79 9.73
CA LEU A 23 -1.55 4.44 10.30
C LEU A 23 -1.65 4.46 11.82
N HIS A 24 -1.04 5.46 12.48
CA HIS A 24 -1.15 5.64 13.91
C HIS A 24 -2.60 5.91 14.33
N ASP A 25 -3.24 6.90 13.70
CA ASP A 25 -4.62 7.28 14.01
C ASP A 25 -5.59 6.11 13.78
N LEU A 26 -5.39 5.38 12.68
CA LEU A 26 -6.18 4.19 12.33
C LEU A 26 -6.08 3.08 13.39
N LEU A 27 -4.93 2.94 14.05
CA LEU A 27 -4.69 1.91 15.05
C LEU A 27 -5.09 2.31 16.48
N GLN A 28 -5.38 3.60 16.71
CA GLN A 28 -5.94 4.07 17.98
C GLN A 28 -7.45 3.86 18.07
N GLU A 29 -8.15 3.89 16.94
CA GLU A 29 -9.58 3.63 16.89
C GLU A 29 -9.88 2.13 17.15
N PRO A 30 -10.98 1.79 17.85
CA PRO A 30 -11.42 0.41 17.98
C PRO A 30 -11.69 -0.15 16.58
N ALA A 31 -11.02 -1.26 16.23
CA ALA A 31 -11.05 -1.81 14.89
C ALA A 31 -12.49 -2.18 14.49
N PRO A 32 -13.09 -1.49 13.50
CA PRO A 32 -14.43 -1.84 13.06
C PRO A 32 -14.42 -3.19 12.34
N SER A 33 -15.57 -3.85 12.27
CA SER A 33 -15.70 -5.03 11.42
C SER A 33 -15.47 -4.64 9.96
N ILE A 34 -14.53 -5.34 9.30
CA ILE A 34 -14.16 -5.19 7.89
C ILE A 34 -14.27 -6.52 7.13
N ARG A 35 -14.84 -7.55 7.76
CA ARG A 35 -14.97 -8.88 7.15
C ARG A 35 -16.01 -8.81 6.05
N THR A 36 -15.59 -9.08 4.82
CA THR A 36 -16.45 -9.04 3.63
C THR A 36 -16.81 -10.42 3.09
N ASP A 37 -16.20 -11.48 3.61
CA ASP A 37 -16.53 -12.85 3.20
C ASP A 37 -17.86 -13.30 3.85
N PRO A 38 -18.87 -13.71 3.06
CA PRO A 38 -20.17 -14.07 3.62
C PRO A 38 -20.14 -15.22 4.61
N VAL A 39 -19.30 -16.23 4.36
CA VAL A 39 -19.21 -17.43 5.22
C VAL A 39 -18.58 -17.06 6.56
N ASP A 40 -17.48 -16.29 6.55
CA ASP A 40 -16.85 -15.80 7.77
C ASP A 40 -17.79 -14.91 8.59
N VAL A 41 -18.54 -14.02 7.95
CA VAL A 41 -19.51 -13.13 8.63
C VAL A 41 -20.64 -13.94 9.25
N TYR A 42 -21.17 -14.94 8.53
CA TYR A 42 -22.19 -15.84 9.03
C TYR A 42 -21.72 -16.64 10.25
N LYS A 43 -20.55 -17.27 10.17
CA LYS A 43 -19.96 -18.01 11.31
C LYS A 43 -19.73 -17.10 12.52
N THR A 44 -19.24 -15.89 12.28
CA THR A 44 -19.04 -14.90 13.36
C THR A 44 -20.37 -14.48 13.99
N TRP A 45 -21.43 -14.32 13.19
CA TRP A 45 -22.76 -13.99 13.69
C TRP A 45 -23.37 -15.11 14.54
N ILE A 46 -23.27 -16.37 14.11
CA ILE A 46 -23.73 -17.52 14.91
C ILE A 46 -22.98 -17.56 16.24
N ASN A 47 -21.66 -17.52 16.22
CA ASN A 47 -20.84 -17.60 17.43
C ASN A 47 -21.17 -16.48 18.44
N GLN A 48 -21.41 -15.26 17.94
CA GLN A 48 -21.84 -14.14 18.78
C GLN A 48 -23.24 -14.35 19.36
N THR A 49 -24.16 -14.88 18.56
CA THR A 49 -25.53 -15.16 19.02
C THR A 49 -25.52 -16.19 20.14
N GLU A 50 -24.80 -17.30 19.96
CA GLU A 50 -24.67 -18.37 20.96
C GLU A 50 -23.98 -17.90 22.24
N SER A 51 -22.93 -17.07 22.10
CA SER A 51 -22.24 -16.49 23.25
C SER A 51 -23.14 -15.55 24.06
N ASN A 52 -24.03 -14.81 23.39
CA ASN A 52 -24.94 -13.87 24.04
C ASN A 52 -26.16 -14.57 24.67
N THR A 53 -26.70 -15.59 24.02
CA THR A 53 -27.88 -16.33 24.52
C THR A 53 -27.51 -17.45 25.48
N GLY A 54 -26.26 -17.93 25.45
CA GLY A 54 -25.82 -19.12 26.17
C GLY A 54 -26.41 -20.42 25.61
N THR A 55 -27.08 -20.37 24.47
CA THR A 55 -27.79 -21.49 23.85
C THR A 55 -27.30 -21.73 22.44
N ARG A 56 -27.26 -23.00 22.03
CA ARG A 56 -26.86 -23.38 20.68
C ARG A 56 -27.86 -22.85 19.65
N SER A 57 -27.36 -22.28 18.57
CA SER A 57 -28.16 -21.83 17.44
C SER A 57 -28.81 -23.02 16.73
N SER A 58 -30.01 -22.80 16.19
CA SER A 58 -30.69 -23.78 15.32
C SER A 58 -30.18 -23.76 13.88
N LEU A 59 -29.32 -22.79 13.54
CA LEU A 59 -28.76 -22.63 12.20
C LEU A 59 -27.57 -23.59 11.95
N PRO A 60 -27.37 -24.07 10.71
CA PRO A 60 -26.24 -24.92 10.37
C PRO A 60 -24.91 -24.15 10.45
N TYR A 61 -23.82 -24.79 10.90
CA TYR A 61 -22.51 -24.12 11.00
C TYR A 61 -21.76 -24.02 9.67
N GLU A 62 -21.99 -24.97 8.77
CA GLU A 62 -21.39 -25.00 7.44
C GLU A 62 -22.45 -24.67 6.41
N VAL A 63 -22.23 -23.58 5.69
CA VAL A 63 -23.12 -23.05 4.66
C VAL A 63 -22.30 -22.59 3.46
N SER A 64 -22.90 -22.59 2.28
CA SER A 64 -22.29 -21.96 1.11
C SER A 64 -22.35 -20.43 1.22
N ALA A 65 -21.54 -19.72 0.43
CA ALA A 65 -21.60 -18.26 0.39
C ALA A 65 -22.97 -17.75 -0.10
N ALA A 66 -23.64 -18.48 -1.00
CA ALA A 66 -24.97 -18.14 -1.46
C ALA A 66 -26.01 -18.27 -0.34
N ASP A 67 -25.95 -19.35 0.43
CA ASP A 67 -26.86 -19.58 1.55
C ASP A 67 -26.64 -18.57 2.69
N ALA A 68 -25.37 -18.26 2.99
CA ALA A 68 -25.02 -17.23 3.98
C ALA A 68 -25.64 -15.87 3.62
N LEU A 69 -25.64 -15.52 2.33
CA LEU A 69 -26.22 -14.28 1.83
C LEU A 69 -27.75 -14.26 1.84
N LEU A 70 -28.45 -15.37 2.02
CA LEU A 70 -29.91 -15.35 2.18
C LEU A 70 -30.35 -14.69 3.50
N HIS A 71 -29.44 -14.58 4.48
CA HIS A 71 -29.73 -14.00 5.78
C HIS A 71 -29.57 -12.47 5.78
N PRO A 72 -30.62 -11.69 6.09
CA PRO A 72 -30.54 -10.22 6.09
C PRO A 72 -29.49 -9.64 7.05
N GLU A 73 -29.27 -10.31 8.18
CA GLU A 73 -28.26 -9.89 9.17
C GLU A 73 -26.83 -10.03 8.62
N VAL A 74 -26.56 -11.05 7.80
CA VAL A 74 -25.26 -11.23 7.13
C VAL A 74 -25.06 -10.14 6.08
N GLN A 75 -26.05 -9.89 5.23
CA GLN A 75 -26.00 -8.81 4.24
C GLN A 75 -25.71 -7.46 4.89
N ARG A 76 -26.48 -7.11 5.95
CA ARG A 76 -26.30 -5.87 6.71
C ARG A 76 -24.88 -5.73 7.28
N ARG A 77 -24.32 -6.81 7.86
CA ARG A 77 -22.97 -6.80 8.41
C ARG A 77 -21.90 -6.61 7.34
N ILE A 78 -22.07 -7.24 6.18
CA ILE A 78 -21.18 -7.08 5.02
C ILE A 78 -21.25 -5.64 4.50
N ASP A 79 -22.43 -5.05 4.37
CA ASP A 79 -22.58 -3.67 3.89
C ASP A 79 -21.86 -2.67 4.80
N ILE A 80 -22.04 -2.81 6.11
CA ILE A 80 -21.31 -2.00 7.11
C ILE A 80 -19.80 -2.22 6.97
N ALA A 81 -19.35 -3.47 6.83
CA ALA A 81 -17.94 -3.80 6.66
C ALA A 81 -17.34 -3.21 5.39
N ILE A 82 -18.08 -3.19 4.28
CA ILE A 82 -17.65 -2.57 3.02
C ILE A 82 -17.51 -1.06 3.17
N ILE A 83 -18.47 -0.40 3.81
CA ILE A 83 -18.40 1.04 4.08
C ILE A 83 -17.16 1.36 4.93
N ASN A 84 -16.93 0.60 6.00
CA ASN A 84 -15.76 0.77 6.86
C ASN A 84 -14.45 0.56 6.08
N LEU A 85 -14.35 -0.54 5.32
CA LEU A 85 -13.15 -0.86 4.54
C LEU A 85 -12.85 0.22 3.50
N LYS A 86 -13.86 0.74 2.80
CA LYS A 86 -13.71 1.85 1.84
C LYS A 86 -13.20 3.11 2.53
N ASN A 87 -13.82 3.49 3.65
CA ASN A 87 -13.44 4.70 4.39
C ASN A 87 -12.00 4.61 4.91
N LEU A 88 -11.61 3.48 5.50
CA LEU A 88 -10.24 3.27 6.01
C LEU A 88 -9.21 3.24 4.87
N THR A 89 -9.57 2.60 3.75
CA THR A 89 -8.71 2.58 2.56
C THR A 89 -8.52 3.99 1.99
N GLU A 90 -9.58 4.79 1.88
CA GLU A 90 -9.50 6.17 1.39
C GLU A 90 -8.64 7.06 2.32
N ARG A 91 -8.69 6.87 3.64
CA ARG A 91 -7.81 7.60 4.59
C ARG A 91 -6.33 7.33 4.30
N VAL A 92 -5.94 6.06 4.16
CA VAL A 92 -4.54 5.70 3.85
C VAL A 92 -4.17 6.16 2.45
N PHE A 93 -5.07 6.03 1.47
CA PHE A 93 -4.84 6.51 0.12
C PHE A 93 -4.64 8.03 0.05
N LYS A 94 -5.41 8.79 0.82
CA LYS A 94 -5.24 10.24 0.95
C LYS A 94 -3.88 10.59 1.54
N ALA A 95 -3.40 9.83 2.52
CA ALA A 95 -2.07 10.03 3.08
C ALA A 95 -0.97 9.79 2.04
N ILE A 96 -1.10 8.77 1.19
CA ILE A 96 -0.17 8.51 0.08
C ILE A 96 -0.15 9.68 -0.91
N THR A 97 -1.34 10.09 -1.37
CA THR A 97 -1.47 11.06 -2.47
C THR A 97 -1.20 12.51 -2.06
N SER A 98 -1.47 12.89 -0.80
CA SER A 98 -1.25 14.26 -0.32
C SER A 98 0.22 14.56 0.02
N ASN A 99 1.06 13.53 0.12
CA ASN A 99 2.46 13.64 0.53
C ASN A 99 3.44 13.36 -0.62
N LEU A 100 3.03 13.61 -1.87
CA LEU A 100 3.87 13.42 -3.06
C LEU A 100 5.26 14.07 -2.93
N HIS A 101 5.32 15.27 -2.36
CA HIS A 101 6.54 16.05 -2.18
C HIS A 101 7.53 15.44 -1.17
N LYS A 102 7.06 14.54 -0.28
CA LYS A 102 7.91 13.83 0.69
C LYS A 102 8.58 12.60 0.10
N LEU A 103 8.18 12.16 -1.10
CA LEU A 103 8.84 11.04 -1.75
C LEU A 103 10.28 11.40 -2.11
N PRO A 104 11.24 10.50 -1.85
CA PRO A 104 12.64 10.74 -2.19
C PRO A 104 12.81 11.06 -3.68
N TYR A 105 13.59 12.10 -3.99
CA TYR A 105 13.83 12.53 -5.38
C TYR A 105 14.25 11.36 -6.27
N GLY A 106 15.25 10.57 -5.88
CA GLY A 106 15.73 9.52 -6.76
C GLY A 106 14.76 8.34 -6.92
N LEU A 107 13.81 8.13 -6.00
CA LEU A 107 12.71 7.19 -6.22
C LEU A 107 11.78 7.71 -7.32
N ARG A 108 11.41 9.00 -7.25
CA ARG A 108 10.59 9.67 -8.27
C ARG A 108 11.29 9.70 -9.63
N TYR A 109 12.58 10.04 -9.63
CA TYR A 109 13.39 10.07 -10.85
C TYR A 109 13.53 8.68 -11.47
N THR A 110 13.75 7.64 -10.67
CA THR A 110 13.78 6.27 -11.22
C THR A 110 12.42 5.83 -11.75
N ALA A 111 11.31 6.28 -11.15
CA ALA A 111 9.98 6.05 -11.69
C ALA A 111 9.77 6.77 -13.04
N LYS A 112 10.27 8.01 -13.19
CA LYS A 112 10.32 8.75 -14.46
C LYS A 112 11.10 7.98 -15.52
N VAL A 113 12.37 7.65 -15.23
CA VAL A 113 13.23 6.89 -16.14
C VAL A 113 12.60 5.54 -16.51
N LEU A 114 12.03 4.82 -15.55
CA LEU A 114 11.35 3.55 -15.82
C LEU A 114 10.20 3.71 -16.83
N ARG A 115 9.35 4.72 -16.65
CA ARG A 115 8.25 5.01 -17.60
C ARG A 115 8.82 5.34 -18.97
N ASP A 116 9.79 6.25 -19.04
CA ASP A 116 10.31 6.79 -20.30
C ASP A 116 11.02 5.68 -21.10
N SER A 117 11.85 4.86 -20.44
CA SER A 117 12.49 3.70 -21.07
C SER A 117 11.51 2.62 -21.51
N LEU A 118 10.41 2.42 -20.77
CA LEU A 118 9.36 1.48 -21.20
C LEU A 118 8.60 2.00 -22.41
N GLN A 119 8.30 3.29 -22.46
CA GLN A 119 7.65 3.93 -23.62
C GLN A 119 8.53 3.87 -24.87
N GLU A 120 9.83 4.08 -24.73
CA GLU A 120 10.80 3.96 -25.82
C GLU A 120 10.90 2.52 -26.34
N LYS A 121 10.97 1.54 -25.41
CA LYS A 121 11.10 0.13 -25.77
C LYS A 121 9.79 -0.50 -26.29
N PHE A 122 8.65 -0.01 -25.82
CA PHE A 122 7.33 -0.52 -26.18
C PHE A 122 6.41 0.63 -26.60
N PRO A 123 6.60 1.21 -27.82
CA PRO A 123 5.82 2.37 -28.28
C PRO A 123 4.31 2.13 -28.35
N GLU A 124 3.89 0.89 -28.62
CA GLU A 124 2.49 0.47 -28.71
C GLU A 124 1.82 0.30 -27.33
N ALA A 125 2.60 0.28 -26.24
CA ALA A 125 2.06 0.14 -24.90
C ALA A 125 1.24 1.38 -24.54
N SER A 126 0.05 1.17 -23.98
CA SER A 126 -0.78 2.29 -23.54
C SER A 126 -0.19 2.96 -22.32
N GLU A 127 -0.45 4.26 -22.17
CA GLU A 127 -0.03 5.01 -20.98
C GLU A 127 -0.54 4.36 -19.67
N ASP A 128 -1.75 3.79 -19.70
CA ASP A 128 -2.34 3.07 -18.56
C ASP A 128 -1.51 1.84 -18.15
N GLU A 129 -1.02 1.06 -19.11
CA GLU A 129 -0.15 -0.09 -18.85
C GLU A 129 1.19 0.33 -18.27
N LEU A 130 1.79 1.41 -18.82
CA LEU A 130 3.05 1.95 -18.31
C LEU A 130 2.91 2.40 -16.85
N TYR A 131 1.85 3.16 -16.52
CA TYR A 131 1.65 3.62 -15.14
C TYR A 131 1.26 2.50 -14.17
N LYS A 132 0.69 1.37 -14.62
CA LYS A 132 0.57 0.18 -13.75
C LYS A 132 1.93 -0.37 -13.34
N ILE A 133 2.92 -0.36 -14.24
CA ILE A 133 4.31 -0.78 -13.92
C ILE A 133 4.99 0.22 -12.99
N VAL A 134 4.78 1.53 -13.21
CA VAL A 134 5.25 2.56 -12.28
C VAL A 134 4.61 2.40 -10.90
N GLY A 135 3.29 2.14 -10.86
CA GLY A 135 2.55 1.86 -9.63
C GLY A 135 3.07 0.62 -8.89
N ASN A 136 3.48 -0.41 -9.63
CA ASN A 136 4.14 -1.58 -9.05
C ASN A 136 5.45 -1.19 -8.34
N LEU A 137 6.25 -0.28 -8.89
CA LEU A 137 7.47 0.21 -8.23
C LEU A 137 7.14 1.07 -6.99
N VAL A 138 6.34 2.12 -7.18
CA VAL A 138 6.13 3.18 -6.19
C VAL A 138 5.20 2.75 -5.07
N TYR A 139 4.10 2.08 -5.38
CA TYR A 139 3.15 1.60 -4.39
C TYR A 139 3.50 0.18 -3.92
N TYR A 140 3.41 -0.81 -4.81
CA TYR A 140 3.46 -2.22 -4.39
C TYR A 140 4.83 -2.62 -3.84
N ARG A 141 5.91 -2.23 -4.51
CA ARG A 141 7.26 -2.58 -4.07
C ARG A 141 7.77 -1.69 -2.96
N TYR A 142 7.46 -0.38 -2.94
CA TYR A 142 8.01 0.55 -1.94
C TYR A 142 7.10 0.71 -0.72
N MET A 143 5.84 1.16 -0.90
CA MET A 143 4.92 1.51 0.20
C MET A 143 4.16 0.34 0.80
N ASN A 144 3.67 -0.61 0.00
CA ASN A 144 2.73 -1.64 0.46
C ASN A 144 3.27 -2.48 1.64
N PRO A 145 4.54 -2.94 1.65
CA PRO A 145 5.09 -3.65 2.81
C PRO A 145 5.13 -2.81 4.09
N ALA A 146 5.34 -1.50 3.97
CA ALA A 146 5.33 -0.56 5.09
C ALA A 146 3.91 -0.29 5.62
N ILE A 147 2.86 -0.53 4.82
CA ILE A 147 1.46 -0.51 5.28
C ILE A 147 1.12 -1.82 5.99
N VAL A 148 1.55 -2.96 5.45
CA VAL A 148 1.24 -4.30 6.00
C VAL A 148 1.98 -4.57 7.31
N ALA A 149 3.24 -4.16 7.41
CA ALA A 149 4.11 -4.40 8.57
C ALA A 149 4.79 -3.09 9.04
N PRO A 150 4.04 -2.07 9.47
CA PRO A 150 4.59 -0.75 9.78
C PRO A 150 5.60 -0.76 10.94
N ASP A 151 5.53 -1.75 11.82
CA ASP A 151 6.51 -2.04 12.87
C ASP A 151 7.86 -2.49 12.26
N GLY A 152 7.83 -3.46 11.34
CA GLY A 152 9.04 -3.96 10.67
C GLY A 152 9.71 -2.98 9.70
N PHE A 153 8.99 -1.94 9.29
CA PHE A 153 9.49 -0.86 8.43
C PHE A 153 9.75 0.46 9.18
N GLU A 154 9.69 0.44 10.53
CA GLU A 154 9.91 1.61 11.40
C GLU A 154 9.03 2.84 11.09
N VAL A 155 7.88 2.59 10.44
CA VAL A 155 6.87 3.63 10.15
C VAL A 155 6.13 4.03 11.41
N LEU A 156 5.93 3.07 12.32
CA LEU A 156 5.35 3.31 13.63
C LEU A 156 6.39 3.04 14.71
N GLN A 157 6.66 4.05 15.54
CA GLN A 157 7.44 3.86 16.75
C GLN A 157 6.50 3.36 17.85
N ARG A 158 6.66 2.09 18.22
CA ARG A 158 5.95 1.47 19.31
C ARG A 158 6.89 1.27 20.50
N SER A 159 6.34 1.36 21.72
CA SER A 159 7.08 1.09 22.94
C SER A 159 7.68 -0.32 22.90
N ALA A 160 8.88 -0.49 23.44
CA ALA A 160 9.58 -1.77 23.47
C ALA A 160 8.66 -2.89 23.99
N GLY A 161 8.46 -3.95 23.19
CA GLY A 161 7.62 -5.10 23.53
C GLY A 161 6.16 -5.04 23.06
N SER A 162 5.69 -3.95 22.44
CA SER A 162 4.32 -3.87 21.92
C SER A 162 4.23 -4.24 20.42
N SER A 163 3.82 -5.47 20.13
CA SER A 163 3.55 -5.92 18.75
C SER A 163 2.16 -5.50 18.28
N LEU A 164 1.93 -5.41 16.96
CA LEU A 164 0.58 -5.31 16.41
C LEU A 164 -0.27 -6.51 16.87
N GLN A 165 -1.53 -6.26 17.20
CA GLN A 165 -2.47 -7.35 17.47
C GLN A 165 -2.86 -8.05 16.14
N PRO A 166 -3.26 -9.33 16.17
CA PRO A 166 -3.70 -10.05 14.98
C PRO A 166 -4.77 -9.30 14.18
N GLU A 167 -5.74 -8.69 14.86
CA GLU A 167 -6.83 -7.91 14.27
C GLU A 167 -6.31 -6.65 13.57
N GLN A 168 -5.33 -5.97 14.16
CA GLN A 168 -4.67 -4.81 13.57
C GLN A 168 -3.90 -5.20 12.30
N ARG A 169 -3.18 -6.32 12.32
CA ARG A 169 -2.48 -6.85 11.14
C ARG A 169 -3.46 -7.24 10.03
N HIS A 170 -4.56 -7.89 10.39
CA HIS A 170 -5.61 -8.24 9.44
C HIS A 170 -6.20 -6.98 8.79
N LEU A 171 -6.50 -5.95 9.57
CA LEU A 171 -6.99 -4.66 9.10
C LEU A 171 -6.05 -4.00 8.09
N LEU A 172 -4.78 -3.88 8.45
CA LEU A 172 -3.75 -3.31 7.57
C LEU A 172 -3.58 -4.14 6.29
N GLY A 173 -3.63 -5.47 6.40
CA GLY A 173 -3.59 -6.38 5.27
C GLY A 173 -4.76 -6.20 4.31
N CYS A 174 -5.98 -6.03 4.83
CA CYS A 174 -7.18 -5.77 4.03
C CYS A 174 -7.08 -4.43 3.28
N ILE A 175 -6.63 -3.36 3.96
CA ILE A 175 -6.42 -2.04 3.34
C ILE A 175 -5.35 -2.12 2.25
N ALA A 176 -4.21 -2.72 2.56
CA ALA A 176 -3.10 -2.91 1.62
C ALA A 176 -3.55 -3.66 0.36
N ARG A 177 -4.37 -4.71 0.52
CA ARG A 177 -4.97 -5.46 -0.58
C ARG A 177 -5.90 -4.59 -1.43
N MET A 178 -6.78 -3.78 -0.82
CA MET A 178 -7.66 -2.86 -1.56
C MET A 178 -6.85 -1.87 -2.42
N LEU A 179 -5.82 -1.27 -1.82
CA LEU A 179 -4.93 -0.34 -2.52
C LEU A 179 -4.10 -1.03 -3.62
N GLN A 180 -3.65 -2.28 -3.40
CA GLN A 180 -2.95 -3.06 -4.43
C GLN A 180 -3.85 -3.34 -5.63
N HIS A 181 -5.10 -3.74 -5.39
CA HIS A 181 -6.09 -3.93 -6.44
C HIS A 181 -6.36 -2.61 -7.19
N ALA A 182 -6.50 -1.48 -6.48
CA ALA A 182 -6.65 -0.16 -7.07
C ALA A 182 -5.42 0.28 -7.89
N ALA A 183 -4.20 0.04 -7.41
CA ALA A 183 -2.98 0.39 -8.13
C ALA A 183 -2.84 -0.39 -9.45
N ALA A 184 -3.25 -1.66 -9.47
CA ALA A 184 -3.18 -2.53 -10.65
C ALA A 184 -4.44 -2.51 -11.53
N ASN A 185 -5.49 -1.78 -11.14
CA ASN A 185 -6.85 -1.88 -11.70
C ASN A 185 -7.38 -3.33 -11.77
N LYS A 186 -7.05 -4.15 -10.76
CA LYS A 186 -7.43 -5.55 -10.71
C LYS A 186 -8.73 -5.70 -9.92
N LEU A 187 -9.80 -6.11 -10.59
CA LEU A 187 -11.08 -6.36 -9.93
C LEU A 187 -11.06 -7.67 -9.13
N PHE A 188 -11.87 -7.74 -8.07
CA PHE A 188 -12.14 -9.00 -7.40
C PHE A 188 -13.01 -9.89 -8.30
N PRO A 189 -12.68 -11.19 -8.40
CA PRO A 189 -13.49 -12.15 -9.15
C PRO A 189 -14.80 -12.46 -8.40
N GLY A 190 -15.89 -12.65 -9.15
CA GLY A 190 -17.20 -13.03 -8.60
C GLY A 190 -18.31 -12.05 -8.96
N GLU A 191 -19.56 -12.49 -8.80
CA GLU A 191 -20.74 -11.77 -9.28
C GLU A 191 -21.57 -11.09 -8.18
N GLY A 192 -21.26 -11.33 -6.90
CA GLY A 192 -22.04 -10.80 -5.78
C GLY A 192 -22.04 -9.27 -5.70
N ASP A 193 -23.18 -8.67 -5.36
CA ASP A 193 -23.38 -7.21 -5.28
C ASP A 193 -22.37 -6.50 -4.37
N HIS A 194 -22.00 -7.17 -3.28
CA HIS A 194 -20.98 -6.72 -2.34
C HIS A 194 -19.59 -6.59 -3.01
N LEU A 195 -19.22 -7.51 -3.91
CA LEU A 195 -17.99 -7.45 -4.71
C LEU A 195 -18.09 -6.39 -5.80
N GLN A 196 -19.23 -6.25 -6.46
CA GLN A 196 -19.44 -5.20 -7.47
C GLN A 196 -19.25 -3.79 -6.87
N THR A 197 -19.73 -3.60 -5.63
CA THR A 197 -19.55 -2.33 -4.90
C THR A 197 -18.08 -2.04 -4.61
N LEU A 198 -17.30 -3.06 -4.21
CA LEU A 198 -15.85 -2.94 -4.02
C LEU A 198 -15.12 -2.70 -5.35
N ASN A 199 -15.51 -3.40 -6.42
CA ASN A 199 -14.94 -3.25 -7.76
C ASN A 199 -15.16 -1.85 -8.32
N ARG A 200 -16.34 -1.25 -8.12
CA ARG A 200 -16.60 0.16 -8.46
C ARG A 200 -15.65 1.10 -7.72
N PHE A 201 -15.44 0.87 -6.43
CA PHE A 201 -14.50 1.65 -5.63
C PHE A 201 -13.04 1.48 -6.11
N ILE A 202 -12.63 0.26 -6.49
CA ILE A 202 -11.31 -0.03 -7.08
C ILE A 202 -11.11 0.78 -8.35
N SER A 203 -12.05 0.73 -9.30
CA SER A 203 -11.94 1.47 -10.57
C SER A 203 -11.87 2.98 -10.35
N GLN A 204 -12.68 3.53 -9.43
CA GLN A 204 -12.64 4.96 -9.09
C GLN A 204 -11.31 5.36 -8.44
N THR A 205 -10.79 4.53 -7.54
CA THR A 205 -9.52 4.78 -6.84
C THR A 205 -8.34 4.64 -7.81
N HIS A 206 -8.42 3.73 -8.78
CA HIS A 206 -7.40 3.56 -9.81
C HIS A 206 -7.16 4.84 -10.60
N LEU A 207 -8.22 5.56 -10.99
CA LEU A 207 -8.11 6.84 -11.70
C LEU A 207 -7.34 7.89 -10.87
N LYS A 208 -7.59 7.94 -9.56
CA LYS A 208 -6.85 8.82 -8.64
C LYS A 208 -5.39 8.37 -8.51
N PHE A 209 -5.14 7.05 -8.46
CA PHE A 209 -3.80 6.46 -8.41
C PHE A 209 -3.00 6.86 -9.65
N ARG A 210 -3.60 6.78 -10.83
CA ARG A 210 -2.97 7.20 -12.09
C ARG A 210 -2.53 8.66 -12.01
N LYS A 211 -3.44 9.56 -11.62
CA LYS A 211 -3.14 10.99 -11.44
C LYS A 211 -1.97 11.22 -10.48
N PHE A 212 -1.93 10.49 -9.37
CA PHE A 212 -0.82 10.53 -8.43
C PHE A 212 0.51 10.09 -9.08
N LEU A 213 0.51 8.98 -9.82
CA LEU A 213 1.72 8.46 -10.47
C LEU A 213 2.24 9.36 -11.60
N HIS A 214 1.36 10.07 -12.32
CA HIS A 214 1.79 11.16 -13.20
C HIS A 214 2.59 12.22 -12.44
N GLY A 215 2.06 12.67 -11.30
CA GLY A 215 2.77 13.61 -10.43
C GLY A 215 4.08 13.04 -9.86
N VAL A 216 4.15 11.73 -9.59
CA VAL A 216 5.40 11.08 -9.16
C VAL A 216 6.50 11.25 -10.21
N CYS A 217 6.18 11.01 -11.47
CA CYS A 217 7.13 11.08 -12.57
C CYS A 217 7.37 12.50 -13.12
N ASP A 218 6.61 13.49 -12.65
CA ASP A 218 6.85 14.91 -12.92
C ASP A 218 7.95 15.44 -11.97
N VAL A 219 9.19 15.25 -12.38
CA VAL A 219 10.38 15.53 -11.58
C VAL A 219 11.51 16.05 -12.49
N PRO A 220 12.28 17.06 -12.05
CA PRO A 220 13.37 17.64 -12.85
C PRO A 220 14.50 16.65 -13.08
N GLU A 221 15.27 16.90 -14.13
CA GLU A 221 16.50 16.16 -14.41
C GLU A 221 17.54 16.37 -13.28
N PRO A 222 18.52 15.45 -13.12
CA PRO A 222 19.52 15.54 -12.05
C PRO A 222 20.35 16.82 -12.14
N GLU A 223 20.69 17.26 -13.34
CA GLU A 223 21.45 18.49 -13.62
C GLU A 223 20.71 19.70 -13.02
N ASP A 224 19.43 19.84 -13.32
CA ASP A 224 18.56 20.90 -12.77
C ASP A 224 18.37 20.76 -11.26
N ARG A 225 18.20 19.53 -10.76
CA ARG A 225 17.92 19.27 -9.34
C ARG A 225 19.10 19.60 -8.46
N PHE A 226 20.31 19.23 -8.89
CA PHE A 226 21.54 19.39 -8.12
C PHE A 226 22.33 20.64 -8.51
N ASN A 227 21.84 21.41 -9.48
CA ASN A 227 22.53 22.56 -10.08
C ASN A 227 23.94 22.18 -10.52
N MET A 228 24.03 21.07 -11.25
CA MET A 228 25.29 20.52 -11.74
C MET A 228 25.36 20.64 -13.25
N ASP A 229 26.52 21.10 -13.71
CA ASP A 229 26.93 21.19 -15.11
C ASP A 229 28.28 20.50 -15.33
N GLU A 230 28.77 20.53 -16.56
CA GLU A 230 30.04 19.92 -16.96
C GLU A 230 31.28 20.52 -16.25
N PHE A 231 31.17 21.71 -15.67
CA PHE A 231 32.27 22.39 -14.98
C PHE A 231 32.24 22.20 -13.45
N SER A 232 31.14 21.65 -12.92
CA SER A 232 30.92 21.50 -11.49
C SER A 232 31.98 20.63 -10.81
N GLU A 233 32.55 19.66 -11.52
CA GLU A 233 33.66 18.83 -11.00
C GLU A 233 34.95 19.65 -10.78
N LEU A 234 35.22 20.67 -11.59
CA LEU A 234 36.41 21.53 -11.46
C LEU A 234 36.36 22.39 -10.18
N LEU A 235 35.17 22.57 -9.62
CA LEU A 235 34.92 23.34 -8.41
C LEU A 235 35.01 22.49 -7.13
N ILE A 236 35.17 21.16 -7.25
CA ILE A 236 35.27 20.26 -6.11
C ILE A 236 36.64 20.46 -5.43
N VAL A 237 36.65 21.22 -4.34
CA VAL A 237 37.86 21.52 -3.56
C VAL A 237 38.39 20.28 -2.81
N ASN A 238 37.50 19.38 -2.40
CA ASN A 238 37.83 18.20 -1.60
C ASN A 238 37.82 16.93 -2.45
N LYS A 239 38.94 16.20 -2.45
CA LYS A 239 38.99 14.89 -3.14
C LYS A 239 37.96 13.92 -2.55
N PRO A 240 37.13 13.26 -3.37
CA PRO A 240 36.17 12.27 -2.88
C PRO A 240 36.92 11.09 -2.26
N VAL A 241 36.53 10.72 -1.04
CA VAL A 241 37.08 9.55 -0.32
C VAL A 241 35.99 8.49 -0.24
N VAL A 242 36.30 7.29 -0.72
CA VAL A 242 35.42 6.11 -0.60
C VAL A 242 35.86 5.31 0.61
N TYR A 243 34.96 5.12 1.57
CA TYR A 243 35.19 4.26 2.72
C TYR A 243 34.80 2.82 2.35
N ILE A 244 35.78 1.93 2.31
CA ILE A 244 35.59 0.52 1.96
C ILE A 244 36.47 -0.36 2.85
N SER A 245 35.91 -1.42 3.43
CA SER A 245 36.67 -2.40 4.20
C SER A 245 37.48 -3.33 3.28
N VAL A 246 38.51 -3.98 3.82
CA VAL A 246 39.33 -4.96 3.05
C VAL A 246 38.46 -6.08 2.48
N SER A 247 37.46 -6.53 3.25
CA SER A 247 36.51 -7.56 2.82
C SER A 247 35.64 -7.09 1.64
N GLU A 248 35.10 -5.87 1.72
CA GLU A 248 34.31 -5.27 0.62
C GLU A 248 35.17 -5.00 -0.61
N LEU A 249 36.42 -4.57 -0.43
CA LEU A 249 37.38 -4.37 -1.52
C LEU A 249 37.67 -5.70 -2.24
N ARG A 250 37.95 -6.77 -1.48
CA ARG A 250 38.17 -8.10 -2.06
C ARG A 250 36.95 -8.58 -2.84
N ASN A 251 35.75 -8.41 -2.30
CA ASN A 251 34.51 -8.81 -2.97
C ASN A 251 34.20 -7.95 -4.21
N THR A 252 34.61 -6.69 -4.24
CA THR A 252 34.42 -5.77 -5.39
C THR A 252 35.44 -6.02 -6.49
N HIS A 253 36.64 -6.51 -6.14
CA HIS A 253 37.71 -6.80 -7.09
C HIS A 253 37.51 -8.12 -7.86
N GLN A 254 36.78 -9.08 -7.28
CA GLN A 254 36.40 -10.34 -7.93
C GLN A 254 35.35 -10.11 -9.02
#